data_AF-A0A453QN57-F1
#
_entry.id   AF-A0A453QN57-F1
#
_cell.length_a   1.000
_cell.length_b   1.000
_cell.length_c   1.000
_cell.angle_alpha   90.00
_cell.angle_beta   90.00
_cell.angle_gamma   90.00
#
_symmetry.space_group_name_H-M   'P 1'
#
loop_
_entity.id
_entity.type
_entity.pdbx_description
1 polymer ?
#
loop_
_entity_poly.entity_id
_entity_poly.type
_entity_poly.pdbx_seq_one_letter_code
_entity_poly.pdbx_strand_id
1 'polypeptide(L)'
;GQTLLLLVVATLTLQHSATAYESESSGSIRMARPDCPDKCGSVSIPYPFGTGKGCFQEPFDVTCNATGPYLASTRVRILDINLAMGEIRVLNPHIAWECNYTNGTNSSGSDGLTLDPFHKLSNTKNKLISIGCATLGLILGATKGKNQLEFPIVNTCFSFCTDASSVDDSKECIGMGCCQTPFPGNISSFNTGSAPLPSLYNSTNQSFSPCSYSFVTEEDWFKFDRSYVSSTNFATKYTDGVPLVLDWVVGNKSCSEATKMGSQYACQAKNSQCINVSNGPGYRCNCSQGYEGNPYLQGGCQG
;
A
#
# COMPACT_ATOMS: atom_id res chain seq x y z
N GLY A 1 -64.95 60.03 24.96
CA GLY A 1 -64.10 60.08 23.75
C GLY A 1 -62.94 59.13 23.93
N GLN A 2 -63.00 57.98 23.28
CA GLN A 2 -61.91 57.01 23.22
C GLN A 2 -61.86 56.51 21.78
N THR A 3 -60.76 56.85 21.11
CA THR A 3 -60.50 56.57 19.69
C THR A 3 -59.96 55.15 19.57
N LEU A 4 -60.64 54.30 18.80
CA LEU A 4 -60.23 52.92 18.51
C LEU A 4 -59.31 52.91 17.28
N LEU A 5 -58.06 52.47 17.44
CA LEU A 5 -57.09 52.32 16.35
C LEU A 5 -57.34 51.01 15.59
N LEU A 6 -57.61 51.09 14.28
CA LEU A 6 -57.66 49.95 13.36
C LEU A 6 -56.26 49.71 12.77
N LEU A 7 -55.68 48.54 13.05
CA LEU A 7 -54.45 48.04 12.42
C LEU A 7 -54.80 47.24 11.16
N VAL A 8 -54.39 47.72 9.99
CA VAL A 8 -54.47 47.01 8.71
C VAL A 8 -53.15 46.27 8.49
N VAL A 9 -53.20 44.94 8.45
CA VAL A 9 -52.05 44.08 8.15
C VAL A 9 -52.06 43.78 6.65
N ALA A 10 -51.06 44.30 5.92
CA ALA A 10 -50.85 44.00 4.51
C ALA A 10 -49.96 42.75 4.37
N THR A 11 -50.48 41.69 3.76
CA THR A 11 -49.74 40.45 3.47
C THR A 11 -49.07 40.55 2.09
N LEU A 12 -47.74 40.51 2.05
CA LEU A 12 -46.93 40.40 0.84
C LEU A 12 -46.85 38.94 0.38
N THR A 13 -47.43 38.63 -0.78
CA THR A 13 -47.26 37.33 -1.46
C THR A 13 -46.08 37.39 -2.43
N LEU A 14 -44.98 36.71 -2.11
CA LEU A 14 -43.86 36.47 -3.03
C LEU A 14 -44.18 35.33 -3.99
N GLN A 15 -44.36 35.63 -5.28
CA GLN A 15 -44.36 34.63 -6.35
C GLN A 15 -42.91 34.27 -6.70
N HIS A 16 -42.52 33.01 -6.48
CA HIS A 16 -41.27 32.45 -7.00
C HIS A 16 -41.55 31.75 -8.34
N SER A 17 -41.00 32.30 -9.41
CA SER A 17 -40.94 31.64 -10.71
C SER A 17 -39.82 30.59 -10.68
N ALA A 18 -40.18 29.31 -10.68
CA ALA A 18 -39.22 28.22 -10.80
C ALA A 18 -38.84 28.03 -12.28
N THR A 19 -37.72 28.61 -12.69
CA THR A 19 -37.02 28.20 -13.92
C THR A 19 -36.31 26.87 -13.64
N ALA A 20 -36.80 25.78 -14.26
CA ALA A 20 -36.11 24.50 -14.27
C ALA A 20 -34.81 24.64 -15.07
N TYR A 21 -33.67 24.62 -14.38
CA TYR A 21 -32.37 24.37 -15.01
C TYR A 21 -32.31 22.88 -15.32
N GLU A 22 -32.24 22.54 -16.61
CA GLU A 22 -31.79 21.22 -17.05
C GLU A 22 -30.35 21.05 -16.54
N SER A 23 -30.14 20.10 -15.64
CA SER A 23 -28.79 19.70 -15.25
C SER A 23 -28.14 19.01 -16.44
N GLU A 24 -27.14 19.65 -17.04
CA GLU A 24 -26.19 18.96 -17.90
C GLU A 24 -25.63 17.75 -17.13
N SER A 25 -25.85 16.56 -17.69
CA SER A 25 -25.19 15.34 -17.24
C SER A 25 -23.68 15.54 -17.35
N SER A 26 -23.03 15.86 -16.23
CA SER A 26 -21.59 15.65 -16.05
C SER A 26 -21.32 14.18 -16.37
N GLY A 27 -20.79 13.92 -17.55
CA GLY A 27 -20.45 12.56 -17.96
C GLY A 27 -19.48 11.98 -16.94
N SER A 28 -19.82 10.85 -16.32
CA SER A 28 -18.95 10.23 -15.32
C SER A 28 -17.55 10.04 -15.89
N ILE A 29 -16.52 10.53 -15.19
CA ILE A 29 -15.12 10.34 -15.56
C ILE A 29 -14.86 8.83 -15.72
N ARG A 30 -14.43 8.42 -16.91
CA ARG A 30 -14.19 7.01 -17.22
C ARG A 30 -12.90 6.54 -16.55
N MET A 31 -13.02 5.57 -15.64
CA MET A 31 -11.87 4.99 -14.94
C MET A 31 -11.38 3.68 -15.56
N ALA A 32 -12.25 2.94 -16.27
CA ALA A 32 -11.89 1.74 -17.01
C ALA A 32 -12.15 1.92 -18.52
N ARG A 33 -11.66 0.97 -19.33
CA ARG A 33 -11.99 0.90 -20.75
C ARG A 33 -13.50 0.67 -20.96
N PRO A 34 -14.06 1.07 -22.11
CA PRO A 34 -15.44 0.71 -22.46
C PRO A 34 -15.67 -0.79 -22.34
N ASP A 35 -16.85 -1.18 -21.83
CA ASP A 35 -17.28 -2.56 -21.62
C ASP A 35 -16.43 -3.38 -20.62
N CYS A 36 -15.54 -2.73 -19.87
CA CYS A 36 -14.73 -3.35 -18.83
C CYS A 36 -15.25 -3.00 -17.42
N PRO A 37 -15.23 -3.96 -16.48
CA PRO A 37 -15.52 -3.67 -15.09
C PRO A 37 -14.53 -2.65 -14.52
N ASP A 38 -15.04 -1.62 -13.86
CA ASP A 38 -14.26 -0.58 -13.18
C ASP A 38 -14.14 -0.84 -11.66
N LYS A 39 -14.74 -1.93 -11.16
CA LYS A 39 -14.74 -2.33 -9.75
C LYS A 39 -14.69 -3.84 -9.58
N CYS A 40 -14.15 -4.27 -8.45
CA CYS A 40 -14.25 -5.63 -7.93
C CYS A 40 -14.66 -5.57 -6.46
N GLY A 41 -15.93 -5.91 -6.16
CA GLY A 41 -16.52 -5.64 -4.85
C GLY A 41 -16.57 -4.13 -4.58
N SER A 42 -16.00 -3.69 -3.46
CA SER A 42 -15.91 -2.27 -3.08
C SER A 42 -14.69 -1.54 -3.63
N VAL A 43 -13.76 -2.23 -4.27
CA VAL A 43 -12.47 -1.68 -4.72
C VAL A 43 -12.58 -1.22 -6.17
N SER A 44 -12.18 0.02 -6.44
CA SER A 44 -12.07 0.56 -7.80
C SER A 44 -10.86 -0.04 -8.52
N ILE A 45 -11.07 -0.49 -9.76
CA ILE A 45 -10.05 -1.07 -10.64
C ILE A 45 -9.90 -0.16 -11.87
N PRO A 46 -9.10 0.92 -11.76
CA PRO A 46 -8.88 1.83 -12.88
C PRO A 46 -7.87 1.27 -13.87
N TYR A 47 -8.07 1.54 -15.16
CA TYR A 47 -7.07 1.28 -16.19
C TYR A 47 -5.76 2.03 -15.84
N PRO A 48 -4.56 1.43 -15.94
CA PRO A 48 -4.22 0.25 -16.74
C PRO A 48 -4.55 -1.09 -16.09
N PHE A 49 -5.01 -1.11 -14.84
CA PHE A 49 -5.50 -2.33 -14.19
C PHE A 49 -6.87 -2.73 -14.74
N GLY A 50 -7.16 -4.02 -14.72
CA GLY A 50 -8.45 -4.50 -15.20
C GLY A 50 -8.58 -6.01 -15.13
N THR A 51 -9.81 -6.49 -15.21
CA THR A 51 -10.14 -7.92 -15.20
C THR A 51 -10.63 -8.33 -16.57
N GLY A 52 -10.02 -9.37 -17.14
CA GLY A 52 -10.46 -9.95 -18.41
C GLY A 52 -9.75 -9.40 -19.64
N LYS A 53 -9.86 -10.14 -20.74
CA LYS A 53 -9.11 -9.89 -21.96
C LYS A 53 -9.42 -8.52 -22.55
N GLY A 54 -8.39 -7.70 -22.72
CA GLY A 54 -8.49 -6.37 -23.32
C GLY A 54 -8.86 -5.23 -22.36
N CYS A 55 -9.09 -5.55 -21.08
CA CYS A 55 -9.47 -4.60 -20.04
C CYS A 55 -8.31 -4.01 -19.25
N PHE A 56 -7.10 -4.54 -19.44
CA PHE A 56 -5.90 -4.08 -18.77
C PHE A 56 -4.75 -3.90 -19.78
N GLN A 57 -3.71 -3.19 -19.36
CA GLN A 57 -2.44 -3.17 -20.06
C GLN A 57 -1.52 -4.19 -19.40
N GLU A 58 -0.92 -5.10 -20.17
CA GLU A 58 0.01 -6.09 -19.61
C GLU A 58 1.17 -5.40 -18.86
N PRO A 59 1.52 -5.86 -17.64
CA PRO A 59 0.97 -7.01 -16.90
C PRO A 59 0.02 -6.65 -15.74
N PHE A 60 -0.74 -5.56 -15.86
CA PHE A 60 -1.65 -5.06 -14.81
C PHE A 60 -2.98 -5.84 -14.73
N ASP A 61 -2.97 -7.15 -15.00
CA ASP A 61 -4.16 -8.00 -14.85
C ASP A 61 -4.53 -8.14 -13.37
N VAL A 62 -5.82 -7.97 -13.09
CA VAL A 62 -6.43 -8.15 -11.78
C VAL A 62 -7.40 -9.31 -11.83
N THR A 63 -7.17 -10.31 -10.99
CA THR A 63 -8.14 -11.39 -10.77
C THR A 63 -9.15 -10.95 -9.73
N CYS A 64 -10.43 -10.89 -10.12
CA CYS A 64 -11.54 -10.63 -9.21
C CYS A 64 -12.18 -11.95 -8.77
N ASN A 65 -12.13 -12.27 -7.48
CA ASN A 65 -12.80 -13.44 -6.90
C ASN A 65 -13.81 -13.03 -5.81
N ALA A 66 -14.42 -14.01 -5.13
CA ALA A 66 -15.43 -13.75 -4.10
C ALA A 66 -14.90 -12.95 -2.89
N THR A 67 -13.61 -13.03 -2.57
CA THR A 67 -12.98 -12.29 -1.46
C THR A 67 -12.44 -10.92 -1.88
N GLY A 68 -12.34 -10.64 -3.18
CA GLY A 68 -12.00 -9.33 -3.72
C GLY A 68 -11.00 -9.39 -4.87
N PRO A 69 -10.37 -8.25 -5.21
CA PRO A 69 -9.37 -8.18 -6.25
C PRO A 69 -7.99 -8.64 -5.79
N TYR A 70 -7.24 -9.26 -6.70
CA TYR A 70 -5.87 -9.74 -6.48
C TYR A 70 -5.00 -9.36 -7.67
N LEU A 71 -3.75 -8.96 -7.43
CA LEU A 71 -2.75 -8.84 -8.50
C LEU A 71 -2.52 -10.23 -9.09
N ALA A 72 -2.74 -10.42 -10.39
CA ALA A 72 -2.62 -11.75 -10.99
C ALA A 72 -1.19 -12.32 -10.90
N SER A 73 -0.17 -11.45 -10.95
CA SER A 73 1.25 -11.80 -10.94
C SER A 73 1.72 -12.38 -9.61
N THR A 74 1.28 -11.80 -8.49
CA THR A 74 1.77 -12.13 -7.13
C THR A 74 0.71 -12.78 -6.26
N ARG A 75 -0.57 -12.72 -6.67
CA ARG A 75 -1.74 -13.18 -5.91
C ARG A 75 -1.91 -12.51 -4.54
N VAL A 76 -1.36 -11.31 -4.37
CA VAL A 76 -1.64 -10.49 -3.18
C VAL A 76 -2.97 -9.76 -3.36
N ARG A 77 -3.74 -9.69 -2.28
CA ARG A 77 -5.06 -9.04 -2.29
C ARG A 77 -4.89 -7.52 -2.37
N ILE A 78 -5.64 -6.89 -3.26
CA ILE A 78 -5.67 -5.43 -3.40
C ILE A 78 -6.73 -4.87 -2.46
N LEU A 79 -6.34 -3.84 -1.70
CA LEU A 79 -7.21 -3.08 -0.82
C LEU A 79 -7.66 -1.77 -1.49
N ASP A 80 -6.76 -1.12 -2.21
CA ASP A 80 -7.04 0.14 -2.92
C ASP A 80 -6.02 0.39 -4.05
N ILE A 81 -6.42 1.13 -5.08
CA ILE A 81 -5.54 1.61 -6.15
C ILE A 81 -5.71 3.12 -6.26
N ASN A 82 -4.65 3.87 -5.92
CA ASN A 82 -4.62 5.32 -6.04
C ASN A 82 -3.92 5.71 -7.34
N LEU A 83 -4.72 5.96 -8.39
CA LEU A 83 -4.22 6.26 -9.73
C LEU A 83 -3.33 7.51 -9.77
N ALA A 84 -3.70 8.56 -9.02
CA ALA A 84 -2.99 9.84 -9.02
C ALA A 84 -1.64 9.75 -8.31
N MET A 85 -1.57 8.97 -7.22
CA MET A 85 -0.36 8.83 -6.42
C MET A 85 0.61 7.79 -6.96
N GLY A 86 0.18 6.86 -7.81
CA GLY A 86 1.05 5.79 -8.27
C GLY A 86 1.15 4.61 -7.30
N GLU A 87 0.19 4.48 -6.39
CA GLU A 87 0.23 3.55 -5.25
C GLU A 87 -0.87 2.48 -5.30
N ILE A 88 -0.51 1.25 -4.97
CA ILE A 88 -1.42 0.12 -4.75
C ILE A 88 -1.28 -0.31 -3.30
N ARG A 89 -2.38 -0.24 -2.54
CA ARG A 89 -2.42 -0.79 -1.20
C ARG A 89 -2.83 -2.25 -1.29
N VAL A 90 -2.00 -3.16 -0.78
CA VAL A 90 -2.22 -4.60 -0.79
C VAL A 90 -2.16 -5.18 0.63
N LEU A 91 -2.64 -6.40 0.79
CA LEU A 91 -2.53 -7.16 2.04
C LEU A 91 -1.34 -8.12 1.93
N ASN A 92 -0.30 -7.88 2.74
CA ASN A 92 0.90 -8.70 2.84
C ASN A 92 0.67 -9.87 3.83
N PRO A 93 0.52 -11.12 3.38
CA PRO A 93 0.33 -12.27 4.26
C PRO A 93 1.64 -12.74 4.92
N HIS A 94 2.79 -12.17 4.55
CA HIS A 94 4.10 -12.67 4.92
C HIS A 94 4.60 -12.00 6.20
N ILE A 95 4.54 -12.77 7.30
CA ILE A 95 5.09 -12.41 8.61
C ILE A 95 6.06 -13.51 8.99
N ALA A 96 7.36 -13.19 9.05
CA ALA A 96 8.37 -14.11 9.54
C ALA A 96 8.30 -14.24 11.06
N TRP A 97 8.69 -15.40 11.59
CA TRP A 97 8.79 -15.64 13.02
C TRP A 97 10.01 -16.48 13.39
N GLU A 98 10.47 -16.29 14.63
CA GLU A 98 11.50 -17.08 15.27
C GLU A 98 11.12 -17.29 16.73
N CYS A 99 10.78 -18.53 17.09
CA CYS A 99 10.29 -18.91 18.41
C CYS A 99 11.25 -19.89 19.09
N ASN A 100 11.64 -19.57 20.32
CA ASN A 100 12.48 -20.39 21.17
C ASN A 100 11.83 -20.48 22.57
N TYR A 101 11.38 -21.68 22.93
CA TYR A 101 10.65 -21.94 24.16
C TYR A 101 11.55 -22.52 25.26
N THR A 102 11.21 -22.25 26.51
CA THR A 102 11.98 -22.70 27.69
C THR A 102 12.04 -24.22 27.87
N ASN A 103 11.13 -24.97 27.24
CA ASN A 103 11.16 -26.43 27.20
C ASN A 103 12.15 -27.00 26.16
N GLY A 104 12.91 -26.13 25.46
CA GLY A 104 13.88 -26.50 24.43
C GLY A 104 13.29 -26.69 23.04
N THR A 105 11.97 -26.51 22.86
CA THR A 105 11.37 -26.53 21.52
C THR A 105 11.59 -25.21 20.81
N ASN A 106 11.76 -25.28 19.49
CA ASN A 106 11.93 -24.11 18.63
C ASN A 106 11.13 -24.24 17.34
N SER A 107 10.78 -23.11 16.74
CA SER A 107 10.08 -23.03 15.47
C SER A 107 10.41 -21.72 14.80
N SER A 108 10.68 -21.75 13.50
CA SER A 108 10.96 -20.55 12.74
C SER A 108 10.40 -20.64 11.33
N GLY A 109 10.18 -19.47 10.74
CA GLY A 109 9.73 -19.30 9.38
C GLY A 109 10.20 -17.95 8.87
N SER A 110 11.00 -17.97 7.81
CA SER A 110 11.23 -16.77 7.00
C SER A 110 10.15 -16.69 5.92
N ASP A 111 9.66 -15.49 5.65
CA ASP A 111 8.66 -15.30 4.62
C ASP A 111 8.83 -13.95 3.93
N GLY A 112 8.31 -13.85 2.71
CA GLY A 112 8.62 -12.77 1.81
C GLY A 112 7.76 -12.72 0.55
N LEU A 113 7.87 -11.61 -0.16
CA LEU A 113 7.12 -11.35 -1.39
C LEU A 113 8.07 -11.16 -2.56
N THR A 114 7.80 -11.86 -3.67
CA THR A 114 8.45 -11.60 -4.96
C THR A 114 7.51 -10.81 -5.85
N LEU A 115 7.96 -9.66 -6.34
CA LEU A 115 7.20 -8.79 -7.22
C LEU A 115 7.61 -9.00 -8.67
N ASP A 116 6.67 -8.73 -9.58
CA ASP A 116 6.97 -8.60 -11.00
C ASP A 116 7.80 -7.32 -11.28
N PRO A 117 8.35 -7.15 -12.49
CA PRO A 117 9.17 -5.99 -12.81
C PRO A 117 8.47 -4.63 -12.70
N PHE A 118 7.13 -4.59 -12.70
CA PHE A 118 6.28 -3.41 -12.82
C PHE A 118 5.70 -2.97 -11.48
N HIS A 119 5.80 -3.79 -10.43
CA HIS A 119 5.49 -3.41 -9.06
C HIS A 119 6.77 -3.30 -8.23
N LYS A 120 6.85 -2.28 -7.38
CA LYS A 120 7.99 -2.02 -6.50
C LYS A 120 7.48 -1.83 -5.07
N LEU A 121 8.23 -2.35 -4.10
CA LEU A 121 7.92 -2.08 -2.71
C LEU A 121 8.18 -0.59 -2.42
N SER A 122 7.16 0.15 -2.00
CA SER A 122 7.27 1.59 -1.75
C SER A 122 8.14 1.83 -0.52
N ASN A 123 9.33 2.42 -0.71
CA ASN A 123 10.29 2.63 0.38
C ASN A 123 10.02 3.89 1.21
N THR A 124 9.04 4.70 0.81
CA THR A 124 8.60 5.90 1.52
C THR A 124 7.30 5.71 2.29
N LYS A 125 6.58 4.62 2.03
CA LYS A 125 5.29 4.30 2.66
C LYS A 125 5.34 3.09 3.58
N ASN A 126 6.39 2.27 3.49
CA ASN A 126 6.53 1.07 4.27
C ASN A 126 7.82 1.06 5.08
N LYS A 127 7.81 0.30 6.18
CA LYS A 127 8.97 0.01 7.02
C LYS A 127 9.04 -1.48 7.32
N LEU A 128 10.25 -1.97 7.61
CA LEU A 128 10.40 -3.23 8.32
C LEU A 128 10.04 -2.98 9.78
N ILE A 129 9.16 -3.81 10.32
CA ILE A 129 8.82 -3.90 11.74
C ILE A 129 9.35 -5.22 12.29
N SER A 130 9.96 -5.19 13.47
CA SER A 130 10.37 -6.39 14.20
C SER A 130 9.95 -6.29 15.66
N ILE A 131 9.22 -7.29 16.12
CA ILE A 131 8.73 -7.44 17.49
C ILE A 131 9.55 -8.51 18.20
N GLY A 132 9.94 -8.26 19.45
CA GLY A 132 10.68 -9.20 20.28
C GLY A 132 11.82 -8.54 21.06
N CYS A 133 12.43 -9.30 21.96
CA CYS A 133 13.53 -8.84 22.83
C CYS A 133 14.81 -9.65 22.60
N ALA A 134 15.95 -8.94 22.59
CA ALA A 134 17.27 -9.48 22.25
C ALA A 134 17.33 -10.17 20.88
N THR A 135 16.59 -9.61 19.92
CA THR A 135 16.45 -10.14 18.56
C THR A 135 16.73 -9.08 17.51
N LEU A 136 17.45 -9.48 16.46
CA LEU A 136 17.60 -8.75 15.22
C LEU A 136 16.42 -9.03 14.29
N GLY A 137 15.74 -7.98 13.86
CA GLY A 137 14.85 -8.03 12.70
C GLY A 137 15.63 -7.72 11.44
N LEU A 138 15.40 -8.46 10.36
CA LEU A 138 16.07 -8.26 9.08
C LEU A 138 15.10 -8.26 7.90
N ILE A 139 15.45 -7.45 6.90
CA ILE A 139 14.90 -7.50 5.55
C ILE A 139 16.05 -7.77 4.58
N LEU A 140 15.87 -8.80 3.77
CA LEU A 140 16.77 -9.21 2.68
C LEU A 140 16.01 -8.95 1.37
N GLY A 141 16.30 -7.83 0.73
CA GLY A 141 15.73 -7.44 -0.56
C GLY A 141 16.64 -7.80 -1.73
N ALA A 142 16.06 -7.97 -2.91
CA ALA A 142 16.80 -7.99 -4.17
C ALA A 142 16.31 -6.88 -5.10
N THR A 143 17.25 -6.25 -5.79
CA THR A 143 16.97 -5.29 -6.87
C THR A 143 17.11 -5.95 -8.23
N LYS A 144 16.22 -5.64 -9.17
CA LYS A 144 16.41 -5.98 -10.59
C LYS A 144 17.07 -4.80 -11.32
N GLY A 145 18.39 -4.84 -11.45
CA GLY A 145 19.15 -3.85 -12.23
C GLY A 145 18.97 -4.01 -13.75
N LYS A 146 19.37 -2.99 -14.53
CA LYS A 146 19.33 -3.01 -16.02
C LYS A 146 20.11 -4.18 -16.65
N ASN A 147 21.06 -4.76 -15.91
CA ASN A 147 21.91 -5.88 -16.36
C ASN A 147 21.60 -7.20 -15.63
N GLN A 148 20.44 -7.34 -14.97
CA GLN A 148 20.08 -8.52 -14.15
C GLN A 148 21.03 -8.84 -12.99
N LEU A 149 21.98 -7.96 -12.66
CA LEU A 149 22.79 -8.08 -11.45
C LEU A 149 21.90 -7.75 -10.25
N GLU A 150 21.57 -8.80 -9.49
CA GLU A 150 20.83 -8.68 -8.23
C GLU A 150 21.79 -8.22 -7.13
N PHE A 151 21.60 -6.98 -6.65
CA PHE A 151 22.28 -6.53 -5.44
C PHE A 151 21.43 -6.89 -4.22
N PRO A 152 21.99 -7.60 -3.22
CA PRO A 152 21.28 -7.81 -1.97
C PRO A 152 21.17 -6.48 -1.23
N ILE A 153 19.94 -6.09 -0.93
CA ILE A 153 19.64 -5.02 0.03
C ILE A 153 19.47 -5.71 1.37
N VAL A 154 20.24 -5.29 2.36
CA VAL A 154 20.07 -5.76 3.74
C VAL A 154 19.87 -4.55 4.61
N ASN A 155 18.77 -4.54 5.37
CA ASN A 155 18.62 -3.66 6.51
C ASN A 155 18.21 -4.48 7.72
N THR A 156 18.61 -3.98 8.88
CA THR A 156 18.32 -4.62 10.16
C THR A 156 17.92 -3.59 11.19
N CYS A 157 17.22 -4.03 12.21
CA CYS A 157 17.07 -3.30 13.46
C CYS A 157 17.19 -4.27 14.62
N PHE A 158 17.52 -3.75 15.80
CA PHE A 158 17.67 -4.54 17.01
C PHE A 158 16.76 -3.99 18.09
N SER A 159 16.14 -4.89 18.86
CA SER A 159 15.36 -4.55 20.05
C SER A 159 15.91 -5.34 21.23
N PHE A 160 16.07 -4.67 22.37
CA PHE A 160 16.60 -5.26 23.61
C PHE A 160 15.66 -5.01 24.78
N CYS A 161 15.59 -5.98 25.69
CA CYS A 161 14.87 -5.90 26.95
C CYS A 161 15.68 -6.63 28.02
N THR A 162 15.69 -6.13 29.25
CA THR A 162 16.32 -6.83 30.39
C THR A 162 15.40 -7.89 30.98
N ASP A 163 14.11 -7.58 31.03
CA ASP A 163 13.03 -8.44 31.52
C ASP A 163 11.68 -7.93 30.99
N ALA A 164 10.59 -8.61 31.36
CA ALA A 164 9.25 -8.25 30.90
C ALA A 164 8.82 -6.82 31.28
N SER A 165 9.32 -6.27 32.39
CA SER A 165 9.00 -4.92 32.88
C SER A 165 9.70 -3.82 32.10
N SER A 166 10.81 -4.13 31.41
CA SER A 166 11.53 -3.17 30.58
C SER A 166 10.93 -3.00 29.18
N VAL A 167 9.93 -3.79 28.78
CA VAL A 167 9.26 -3.61 27.48
C VAL A 167 8.50 -2.28 27.49
N ASP A 168 8.58 -1.52 26.40
CA ASP A 168 7.93 -0.22 26.31
C ASP A 168 6.40 -0.35 26.24
N ASP A 169 5.70 0.63 26.84
CA ASP A 169 4.24 0.79 26.70
C ASP A 169 3.86 1.80 25.59
N SER A 170 4.85 2.32 24.86
CA SER A 170 4.66 3.24 23.75
C SER A 170 3.89 2.57 22.60
N LYS A 171 3.15 3.38 21.82
CA LYS A 171 2.57 2.91 20.55
C LYS A 171 3.55 2.97 19.38
N GLU A 172 4.72 3.56 19.59
CA GLU A 172 5.79 3.65 18.59
C GLU A 172 6.70 2.42 18.65
N CYS A 173 7.12 1.90 17.49
CA CYS A 173 8.03 0.77 17.37
C CYS A 173 9.49 1.23 17.21
N ILE A 174 10.04 1.90 18.23
CA ILE A 174 11.39 2.49 18.18
C ILE A 174 12.25 2.16 19.40
N GLY A 175 11.82 1.23 20.25
CA GLY A 175 12.38 1.03 21.59
C GLY A 175 12.42 -0.43 22.05
N MET A 176 12.19 -0.64 23.35
CA MET A 176 12.32 -1.95 23.99
C MET A 176 11.12 -2.84 23.67
N GLY A 177 11.36 -3.94 22.96
CA GLY A 177 10.34 -4.91 22.53
C GLY A 177 9.89 -4.75 21.08
N CYS A 178 10.26 -3.65 20.41
CA CYS A 178 9.93 -3.41 19.01
C CYS A 178 10.91 -2.46 18.35
N CYS A 179 11.42 -2.81 17.18
CA CYS A 179 12.22 -1.92 16.35
C CYS A 179 11.67 -1.83 14.93
N GLN A 180 11.91 -0.69 14.29
CA GLN A 180 11.62 -0.47 12.89
C GLN A 180 12.83 0.08 12.15
N THR A 181 12.92 -0.19 10.86
CA THR A 181 13.96 0.41 10.00
C THR A 181 13.43 0.69 8.60
N PRO A 182 13.82 1.83 7.99
CA PRO A 182 13.56 2.06 6.58
C PRO A 182 14.43 1.13 5.71
N PHE A 183 14.17 1.13 4.42
CA PHE A 183 14.99 0.43 3.44
C PHE A 183 15.12 1.26 2.16
N PRO A 184 16.16 1.02 1.32
CA PRO A 184 16.29 1.72 0.06
C PRO A 184 15.19 1.30 -0.92
N GLY A 185 14.98 2.13 -1.95
CA GLY A 185 14.06 1.84 -3.04
C GLY A 185 14.58 0.77 -4.01
N ASN A 186 13.80 0.55 -5.08
CA ASN A 186 14.03 -0.38 -6.17
C ASN A 186 14.04 -1.87 -5.75
N ILE A 187 13.32 -2.20 -4.67
CA ILE A 187 13.15 -3.58 -4.20
C ILE A 187 12.09 -4.29 -5.05
N SER A 188 12.49 -5.38 -5.69
CA SER A 188 11.64 -6.26 -6.51
C SER A 188 11.29 -7.58 -5.84
N SER A 189 11.96 -7.92 -4.76
CA SER A 189 11.56 -9.02 -3.88
C SER A 189 12.18 -8.77 -2.52
N PHE A 190 11.55 -9.27 -1.47
CA PHE A 190 12.12 -9.25 -0.13
C PHE A 190 11.76 -10.51 0.63
N ASN A 191 12.63 -10.88 1.56
CA ASN A 191 12.33 -11.80 2.66
C ASN A 191 12.57 -11.08 3.98
N THR A 192 11.77 -11.43 4.98
CA THR A 192 11.95 -10.97 6.35
C THR A 192 12.37 -12.12 7.25
N GLY A 193 13.04 -11.78 8.33
CA GLY A 193 13.49 -12.76 9.32
C GLY A 193 13.75 -12.13 10.67
N SER A 194 13.83 -12.98 11.68
CA SER A 194 14.19 -12.62 13.04
C SER A 194 15.31 -13.54 13.50
N ALA A 195 16.31 -13.01 14.20
CA ALA A 195 17.44 -13.80 14.71
C ALA A 195 17.80 -13.35 16.14
N PRO A 196 17.63 -14.19 17.17
CA PRO A 196 18.07 -13.86 18.52
C PRO A 196 19.60 -13.69 18.55
N LEU A 197 20.09 -12.74 19.34
CA LEU A 197 21.53 -12.61 19.59
C LEU A 197 21.93 -13.54 20.74
N PRO A 198 22.72 -14.61 20.50
CA PRO A 198 22.95 -15.65 21.50
C PRO A 198 23.62 -15.16 22.80
N SER A 199 24.40 -14.08 22.74
CA SER A 199 25.04 -13.47 23.91
C SER A 199 24.08 -12.70 24.82
N LEU A 200 22.90 -12.32 24.31
CA LEU A 200 21.90 -11.51 25.02
C LEU A 200 20.57 -12.25 25.22
N TYR A 201 20.27 -13.23 24.38
CA TYR A 201 19.04 -14.01 24.43
C TYR A 201 19.21 -15.24 25.34
N ASN A 202 18.62 -15.19 26.53
CA ASN A 202 18.72 -16.22 27.57
C ASN A 202 17.33 -16.70 28.02
N SER A 203 17.28 -17.57 29.04
CA SER A 203 16.03 -18.13 29.57
C SER A 203 15.06 -17.07 30.12
N THR A 204 15.57 -15.94 30.64
CA THR A 204 14.73 -14.81 31.06
C THR A 204 13.98 -14.25 29.86
N ASN A 205 14.68 -13.91 28.77
CA ASN A 205 14.04 -13.41 27.54
C ASN A 205 13.09 -14.43 26.92
N GLN A 206 13.48 -15.70 26.87
CA GLN A 206 12.61 -16.79 26.38
C GLN A 206 11.30 -16.91 27.16
N SER A 207 11.30 -16.60 28.46
CA SER A 207 10.12 -16.77 29.30
C SER A 207 8.99 -15.77 29.01
N PHE A 208 9.32 -14.56 28.54
CA PHE A 208 8.33 -13.49 28.28
C PHE A 208 8.31 -12.98 26.83
N SER A 209 9.34 -13.28 26.04
CA SER A 209 9.46 -13.00 24.62
C SER A 209 9.86 -14.28 23.86
N PRO A 210 9.06 -15.35 23.95
CA PRO A 210 9.40 -16.65 23.35
C PRO A 210 9.45 -16.60 21.82
N CYS A 211 8.74 -15.66 21.19
CA CYS A 211 8.69 -15.50 19.75
C CYS A 211 9.09 -14.07 19.36
N SER A 212 9.79 -13.95 18.23
CA SER A 212 10.02 -12.69 17.54
C SER A 212 9.31 -12.74 16.18
N TYR A 213 8.86 -11.58 15.69
CA TYR A 213 8.15 -11.48 14.42
C TYR A 213 8.72 -10.34 13.59
N SER A 214 8.97 -10.57 12.31
CA SER A 214 9.46 -9.55 11.37
C SER A 214 8.56 -9.50 10.14
N PHE A 215 8.17 -8.30 9.71
CA PHE A 215 7.30 -8.12 8.55
C PHE A 215 7.42 -6.70 8.00
N VAL A 216 7.08 -6.54 6.72
CA VAL A 216 6.98 -5.21 6.09
C VAL A 216 5.52 -4.79 6.06
N THR A 217 5.27 -3.55 6.48
CA THR A 217 3.93 -2.97 6.47
C THR A 217 3.98 -1.47 6.24
N GLU A 218 2.83 -0.89 5.93
CA GLU A 218 2.61 0.54 5.84
C GLU A 218 2.93 1.23 7.17
N GLU A 219 3.76 2.27 7.12
CA GLU A 219 4.36 2.91 8.30
C GLU A 219 3.32 3.37 9.34
N ASP A 220 2.23 3.97 8.88
CA ASP A 220 1.23 4.56 9.77
C ASP A 220 0.25 3.53 10.37
N TRP A 221 0.18 2.33 9.79
CA TRP A 221 -0.77 1.28 10.19
C TRP A 221 -0.35 0.59 11.49
N PHE A 222 0.94 0.26 11.64
CA PHE A 222 1.39 -0.51 12.78
C PHE A 222 1.53 0.37 14.03
N LYS A 223 0.79 0.00 15.08
CA LYS A 223 0.92 0.57 16.42
C LYS A 223 1.35 -0.53 17.36
N PHE A 224 2.47 -0.31 18.04
CA PHE A 224 3.03 -1.29 18.95
C PHE A 224 2.09 -1.51 20.15
N ASP A 225 2.06 -2.74 20.62
CA ASP A 225 1.41 -3.13 21.86
C ASP A 225 2.31 -4.11 22.59
N ARG A 226 2.58 -3.85 23.86
CA ARG A 226 3.45 -4.67 24.71
C ARG A 226 3.06 -6.15 24.69
N SER A 227 1.77 -6.46 24.59
CA SER A 227 1.28 -7.84 24.54
C SER A 227 1.82 -8.64 23.36
N TYR A 228 2.25 -7.97 22.28
CA TYR A 228 2.82 -8.62 21.11
C TYR A 228 4.17 -9.29 21.39
N VAL A 229 4.95 -8.76 22.33
CA VAL A 229 6.23 -9.38 22.74
C VAL A 229 5.99 -10.75 23.39
N SER A 230 4.96 -10.86 24.22
CA SER A 230 4.57 -12.11 24.86
C SER A 230 3.74 -13.06 24.00
N SER A 231 3.37 -12.65 22.77
CA SER A 231 2.49 -13.43 21.90
C SER A 231 3.23 -14.57 21.21
N THR A 232 2.61 -15.75 21.17
CA THR A 232 3.05 -16.92 20.39
C THR A 232 2.21 -17.13 19.13
N ASN A 233 1.29 -16.21 18.83
CA ASN A 233 0.30 -16.34 17.76
C ASN A 233 0.10 -15.04 16.95
N PHE A 234 1.07 -14.12 16.98
CA PHE A 234 0.97 -12.85 16.24
C PHE A 234 0.81 -13.09 14.74
N ALA A 235 1.60 -13.99 14.15
CA ALA A 235 1.48 -14.36 12.74
C ALA A 235 0.09 -14.95 12.41
N THR A 236 -0.47 -15.78 13.29
CA THR A 236 -1.83 -16.33 13.13
C THR A 236 -2.91 -15.25 13.28
N LYS A 237 -2.74 -14.30 14.21
CA LYS A 237 -3.66 -13.16 14.40
C LYS A 237 -3.81 -12.34 13.11
N TYR A 238 -2.72 -12.19 12.36
CA TYR A 238 -2.69 -11.49 11.08
C TYR A 238 -2.53 -12.45 9.90
N THR A 239 -3.18 -13.62 9.95
CA THR A 239 -3.10 -14.63 8.88
C THR A 239 -3.63 -14.14 7.54
N ASP A 240 -4.57 -13.18 7.53
CA ASP A 240 -5.06 -12.54 6.31
C ASP A 240 -4.03 -11.56 5.75
N GLY A 241 -3.11 -11.08 6.60
CA GLY A 241 -2.01 -10.19 6.28
C GLY A 241 -2.11 -8.80 6.90
N VAL A 242 -1.08 -7.99 6.65
CA VAL A 242 -0.94 -6.59 7.09
C VAL A 242 -0.88 -5.66 5.88
N PRO A 243 -1.38 -4.41 5.95
CA PRO A 243 -1.32 -3.49 4.81
C PRO A 243 0.12 -3.22 4.36
N LEU A 244 0.31 -3.15 3.05
CA LEU A 244 1.57 -2.88 2.38
C LEU A 244 1.30 -2.00 1.15
N VAL A 245 2.16 -1.03 0.88
CA VAL A 245 2.03 -0.14 -0.29
C VAL A 245 3.04 -0.53 -1.37
N LEU A 246 2.56 -0.74 -2.59
CA LEU A 246 3.40 -0.93 -3.77
C LEU A 246 3.32 0.31 -4.65
N ASP A 247 4.44 0.72 -5.22
CA ASP A 247 4.43 1.62 -6.37
C ASP A 247 4.29 0.78 -7.65
N TRP A 248 3.66 1.32 -8.70
CA TRP A 248 3.73 0.71 -10.03
C TRP A 248 4.50 1.56 -11.03
N VAL A 249 5.10 0.89 -12.01
CA VAL A 249 5.87 1.50 -13.10
C VAL A 249 5.42 0.94 -14.43
N VAL A 250 5.37 1.79 -15.45
CA VAL A 250 5.14 1.37 -16.83
C VAL A 250 6.47 1.25 -17.56
N GLY A 251 6.75 0.05 -18.07
CA GLY A 251 7.99 -0.25 -18.79
C GLY A 251 9.25 0.02 -17.96
N ASN A 252 10.37 0.20 -18.64
CA ASN A 252 11.68 0.47 -18.04
C ASN A 252 12.35 1.75 -18.58
N LYS A 253 11.58 2.54 -19.34
CA LYS A 253 12.05 3.74 -20.04
C LYS A 253 11.76 4.99 -19.23
N SER A 254 12.64 5.98 -19.36
CA SER A 254 12.37 7.33 -18.85
C SER A 254 11.32 8.04 -19.70
N CYS A 255 10.73 9.12 -19.20
CA CYS A 255 9.77 9.92 -19.95
C CYS A 255 10.32 10.50 -21.26
N SER A 256 11.60 10.87 -21.30
CA SER A 256 12.23 11.41 -22.51
C SER A 256 12.41 10.37 -23.60
N GLU A 257 12.46 9.08 -23.23
CA GLU A 257 12.44 7.95 -24.15
C GLU A 257 10.99 7.53 -24.47
N ALA A 258 10.13 7.46 -23.45
CA ALA A 258 8.77 6.93 -23.55
C ALA A 258 7.88 7.73 -24.49
N THR A 259 7.99 9.06 -24.47
CA THR A 259 7.23 9.97 -25.35
C THR A 259 7.53 9.76 -26.84
N LYS A 260 8.62 9.07 -27.18
CA LYS A 260 9.02 8.74 -28.56
C LYS A 260 8.54 7.35 -29.01
N MET A 261 7.82 6.61 -28.15
CA MET A 261 7.41 5.22 -28.40
C MET A 261 6.12 5.08 -29.24
N GLY A 262 5.52 6.19 -29.68
CA GLY A 262 4.31 6.17 -30.52
C GLY A 262 3.15 5.41 -29.86
N SER A 263 2.63 4.37 -30.54
CA SER A 263 1.51 3.57 -30.03
C SER A 263 1.81 2.76 -28.77
N GLN A 264 3.09 2.57 -28.42
CA GLN A 264 3.49 1.87 -27.19
C GLN A 264 3.57 2.80 -25.97
N TYR A 265 3.43 4.12 -26.17
CA TYR A 265 3.39 5.08 -25.08
C TYR A 265 2.09 4.96 -24.29
N ALA A 266 2.16 4.89 -22.97
CA ALA A 266 1.00 4.54 -22.14
C ALA A 266 0.08 5.72 -21.80
N CYS A 267 0.57 6.96 -21.87
CA CYS A 267 -0.25 8.13 -21.50
C CYS A 267 -1.06 8.56 -22.73
N GLN A 268 -2.34 8.20 -22.73
CA GLN A 268 -3.23 8.33 -23.88
C GLN A 268 -4.11 9.57 -23.82
N ALA A 269 -4.29 10.16 -22.63
CA ALA A 269 -5.09 11.38 -22.48
C ALA A 269 -4.31 12.61 -22.98
N LYS A 270 -4.99 13.49 -23.73
CA LYS A 270 -4.40 14.75 -24.24
C LYS A 270 -3.91 15.67 -23.12
N ASN A 271 -4.67 15.76 -22.02
CA ASN A 271 -4.36 16.60 -20.86
C ASN A 271 -3.66 15.77 -19.77
N SER A 272 -2.68 14.95 -20.17
CA SER A 272 -1.86 14.16 -19.26
C SER A 272 -0.37 14.43 -19.48
N GLN A 273 0.42 14.06 -18.48
CA GLN A 273 1.86 14.20 -18.45
C GLN A 273 2.53 12.90 -18.04
N CYS A 274 3.73 12.69 -18.56
CA CYS A 274 4.62 11.62 -18.14
C CYS A 274 5.36 12.03 -16.88
N ILE A 275 5.46 11.12 -15.91
CA ILE A 275 6.26 11.29 -14.70
C ILE A 275 7.26 10.14 -14.59
N ASN A 276 8.55 10.45 -14.43
CA ASN A 276 9.55 9.43 -14.11
C ASN A 276 9.30 8.90 -12.70
N VAL A 277 9.32 7.58 -12.53
CA VAL A 277 9.19 7.00 -11.19
C VAL A 277 10.54 7.05 -10.47
N SER A 278 10.52 7.47 -9.20
CA SER A 278 11.73 7.57 -8.37
C SER A 278 12.18 6.21 -7.82
N ASN A 279 11.24 5.31 -7.56
CA ASN A 279 11.46 3.99 -6.97
C ASN A 279 11.90 2.91 -8.00
N GLY A 280 12.80 3.25 -8.91
CA GLY A 280 13.30 2.36 -9.97
C GLY A 280 13.07 2.88 -11.39
N PRO A 281 13.57 2.18 -12.43
CA PRO A 281 13.42 2.60 -13.82
C PRO A 281 11.98 2.45 -14.31
N GLY A 282 11.50 3.43 -15.06
CA GLY A 282 10.16 3.43 -15.65
C GLY A 282 9.48 4.79 -15.54
N TYR A 283 8.25 4.85 -16.04
CA TYR A 283 7.44 6.06 -15.97
C TYR A 283 5.99 5.73 -15.60
N ARG A 284 5.22 6.77 -15.28
CA ARG A 284 3.78 6.71 -15.07
C ARG A 284 3.11 7.88 -15.76
N CYS A 285 1.79 7.83 -15.83
CA CYS A 285 0.97 8.87 -16.41
C CYS A 285 0.17 9.54 -15.31
N ASN A 286 0.08 10.87 -15.34
CA ASN A 286 -0.79 11.63 -14.45
C ASN A 286 -1.56 12.67 -15.25
N CYS A 287 -2.76 13.04 -14.82
CA CYS A 287 -3.43 14.18 -15.41
C CYS A 287 -2.60 15.46 -15.16
N SER A 288 -2.63 16.37 -16.12
CA SER A 288 -2.00 17.68 -15.99
C SER A 288 -2.73 18.50 -14.93
N GLN A 289 -2.05 19.50 -14.37
CA GLN A 289 -2.65 20.38 -13.36
C GLN A 289 -3.97 20.99 -13.87
N GLY A 290 -5.02 20.90 -13.04
CA GLY A 290 -6.37 21.36 -13.39
C GLY A 290 -7.25 20.31 -14.10
N TYR A 291 -6.75 19.09 -14.30
CA TYR A 291 -7.52 17.98 -14.86
C TYR A 291 -7.51 16.78 -13.91
N GLU A 292 -8.62 16.04 -13.90
CA GLU A 292 -8.81 14.83 -13.10
C GLU A 292 -9.27 13.66 -13.97
N GLY A 293 -9.05 12.44 -13.49
CA GLY A 293 -9.50 11.20 -14.13
C GLY A 293 -8.37 10.26 -14.49
N ASN A 294 -8.50 9.59 -15.64
CA ASN A 294 -7.60 8.52 -16.03
C ASN A 294 -6.67 8.91 -17.20
N PRO A 295 -5.37 9.16 -16.94
CA PRO A 295 -4.42 9.58 -17.96
C PRO A 295 -4.04 8.47 -18.96
N TYR A 296 -4.38 7.22 -18.67
CA TYR A 296 -4.13 6.06 -19.52
C TYR A 296 -5.25 5.83 -20.56
N LEU A 297 -6.33 6.60 -20.51
CA LEU A 297 -7.46 6.52 -21.43
C LEU A 297 -7.55 7.76 -22.32
N GLN A 298 -7.89 7.57 -23.59
CA GLN A 298 -8.15 8.70 -24.50
C GLN A 298 -9.33 9.53 -23.97
N GLY A 299 -9.12 10.84 -23.79
CA GLY A 299 -10.11 11.74 -23.20
C GLY A 299 -10.39 11.50 -21.72
N GLY A 300 -9.54 10.74 -21.01
CA GLY A 300 -9.76 10.38 -19.61
C GLY A 300 -9.40 11.45 -18.59
N CYS A 301 -8.61 12.47 -18.96
CA CYS A 301 -8.33 13.64 -18.12
C CYS A 301 -9.25 14.81 -18.50
N GLN A 302 -10.16 15.17 -17.60
CA GLN A 302 -11.22 16.18 -17.79
C GLN A 302 -11.12 17.26 -16.70
N GLY A 303 -11.50 18.49 -17.00
CA GLY A 303 -11.37 19.65 -16.12
C GLY A 303 -12.37 20.74 -16.49
#